data_AF-A0A8G2HUL6-F1
#
_entry.id   AF-A0A8G2HUL6-F1
#
_cell.length_a   1.000
_cell.length_b   1.000
_cell.length_c   1.000
_cell.angle_alpha   90.00
_cell.angle_beta   90.00
_cell.angle_gamma   90.00
#
_symmetry.space_group_name_H-M   'P 1'
#
loop_
_entity.id
_entity.type
_entity.pdbx_description
1 polymer ?
#
loop_
_entity_poly.entity_id
_entity_poly.type
_entity_poly.pdbx_seq_one_letter_code
_entity_poly.pdbx_strand_id
1 'polypeptide(L)'
;MTNSGKNAVGKAREPRAGVQTLKMVLHWGLGTVLVWGMSLALVVFAWKHPVVTGGVRYGEPVPVPAAEVVLSCPAVPPTVNPKAVDAAGQRVAPPQIAGSLTATVLARSGKVPTDAVFSPLVDSVHEVPAATPTASAAPTSVPKKKSRGKDDDAQAESEPPEDTRSDLVLRPRSAMLFGRFSKPVSGFLRAAPWENRAALAAADIEQSVSSGDYRGLATGTCQVASQDVWLVGGATIPGNSTVLQLMNPSANPVEAKVEVWGDTGKQRFPRGEKLRINPKDQVSIPLESALPSLQSLAVHVSASGAGVAASLMTHNLQGLTAGGVSLVHASVAPGRTQVIPGVAMSEDLGAVRILNPGSETTHASIEVVNENGRFPLPGGAKVTLDAGTVTDFTLGGLQAGNYAVVVTSPDPVVAGAVVYRHGGESEQDPGRFMRDHAWLPALPPGGGVVLGPAAINRQLLVTNLGEANSEFKVAGHTHVVKAGTTAVVPLTEEAADLVEAPDLYVTQVLTTELGDGLGIDSLEPSPDLAQSRQVYVQLRS
;
A
#
# COMPACT_ATOMS: atom_id res chain seq x y z
N MET A 1 -79.37 53.14 -7.86
CA MET A 1 -79.94 54.50 -7.86
C MET A 1 -79.16 55.31 -8.89
N THR A 2 -79.67 55.28 -10.12
CA THR A 2 -80.33 56.40 -10.82
C THR A 2 -79.32 57.40 -11.39
N ASN A 3 -79.09 57.34 -12.71
CA ASN A 3 -79.76 58.16 -13.76
C ASN A 3 -79.02 59.53 -13.86
N SER A 4 -78.76 60.18 -14.98
CA SER A 4 -79.30 60.15 -16.34
C SER A 4 -78.50 61.16 -17.19
N GLY A 5 -78.64 61.10 -18.52
CA GLY A 5 -78.51 62.27 -19.41
C GLY A 5 -77.21 62.35 -20.21
N LYS A 6 -77.10 61.74 -21.40
CA LYS A 6 -77.51 62.21 -22.75
C LYS A 6 -76.82 63.50 -23.24
N ASN A 7 -75.98 63.31 -24.28
CA ASN A 7 -75.83 64.04 -25.58
C ASN A 7 -75.76 65.58 -25.55
N ALA A 8 -74.86 66.28 -26.25
CA ALA A 8 -74.43 66.11 -27.64
C ALA A 8 -73.22 67.01 -28.01
N VAL A 9 -72.43 66.51 -28.97
CA VAL A 9 -71.76 67.15 -30.12
C VAL A 9 -71.28 68.62 -30.01
N GLY A 10 -69.98 68.84 -30.27
CA GLY A 10 -69.44 70.17 -30.57
C GLY A 10 -67.95 70.23 -30.94
N LYS A 11 -67.65 70.00 -32.22
CA LYS A 11 -66.53 70.48 -33.06
C LYS A 11 -65.09 70.63 -32.54
N ALA A 12 -64.21 70.03 -33.35
CA ALA A 12 -62.76 70.08 -33.40
C ALA A 12 -62.07 71.45 -33.26
N ARG A 13 -60.91 71.41 -32.59
CA ARG A 13 -59.72 72.21 -32.89
C ARG A 13 -58.48 71.38 -32.51
N GLU A 14 -57.75 70.90 -33.52
CA GLU A 14 -56.30 70.74 -33.43
C GLU A 14 -55.67 72.10 -33.08
N PRO A 15 -54.49 72.19 -32.42
CA PRO A 15 -53.27 71.55 -32.94
C PRO A 15 -52.14 71.18 -31.93
N ARG A 16 -51.10 70.57 -32.52
CA ARG A 16 -49.64 70.63 -32.23
C ARG A 16 -48.97 69.32 -31.82
N ALA A 17 -48.74 68.49 -32.86
CA ALA A 17 -47.86 67.32 -32.90
C ALA A 17 -46.34 67.61 -32.77
N GLY A 18 -45.94 68.69 -32.09
CA GLY A 18 -44.53 69.13 -32.03
C GLY A 18 -43.81 68.84 -30.70
N VAL A 19 -44.54 68.48 -29.63
CA VAL A 19 -43.95 68.44 -28.26
C VAL A 19 -43.78 67.02 -27.71
N GLN A 20 -44.51 66.04 -28.25
CA GLN A 20 -44.41 64.64 -27.77
C GLN A 20 -43.20 63.88 -28.35
N THR A 21 -42.82 64.15 -29.59
CA THR A 21 -41.62 63.52 -30.22
C THR A 21 -40.33 63.99 -29.57
N LEU A 22 -40.24 65.27 -29.15
CA LEU A 22 -39.05 65.80 -28.50
C LEU A 22 -38.82 65.18 -27.10
N LYS A 23 -39.88 64.96 -26.31
CA LYS A 23 -39.76 64.31 -24.99
C LYS A 23 -39.32 62.85 -25.07
N MET A 24 -39.76 62.13 -26.11
CA MET A 24 -39.42 60.72 -26.31
C MET A 24 -37.98 60.55 -26.81
N VAL A 25 -37.51 61.42 -27.70
CA VAL A 25 -36.10 61.46 -28.13
C VAL A 25 -35.17 61.88 -26.98
N LEU A 26 -35.59 62.82 -26.12
CA LEU A 26 -34.80 63.24 -24.96
C LEU A 26 -34.69 62.13 -23.91
N HIS A 27 -35.75 61.33 -23.68
CA HIS A 27 -35.72 60.19 -22.76
C HIS A 27 -34.83 59.05 -23.28
N TRP A 28 -34.90 58.73 -24.57
CA TRP A 28 -34.01 57.73 -25.19
C TRP A 28 -32.56 58.20 -25.25
N GLY A 29 -32.34 59.50 -25.48
CA GLY A 29 -31.02 60.13 -25.44
C GLY A 29 -30.40 60.13 -24.04
N LEU A 30 -31.18 60.45 -23.00
CA LEU A 30 -30.69 60.36 -21.62
C LEU A 30 -30.40 58.92 -21.21
N GLY A 31 -31.26 57.97 -21.60
CA GLY A 31 -31.04 56.55 -21.30
C GLY A 31 -29.75 56.02 -21.95
N THR A 32 -29.48 56.37 -23.21
CA THR A 32 -28.25 55.97 -23.89
C THR A 32 -27.01 56.63 -23.29
N VAL A 33 -27.06 57.92 -22.93
CA VAL A 33 -25.94 58.60 -22.25
C VAL A 33 -25.65 57.97 -20.88
N LEU A 34 -26.69 57.54 -20.15
CA LEU A 34 -26.53 56.91 -18.84
C LEU A 34 -25.93 55.50 -18.96
N VAL A 35 -26.38 54.71 -19.94
CA VAL A 35 -25.79 53.38 -20.23
C VAL A 35 -24.34 53.50 -20.70
N TRP A 36 -24.03 54.46 -21.58
CA TRP A 36 -22.65 54.71 -22.00
C TRP A 36 -21.79 55.24 -20.86
N GLY A 37 -22.31 56.13 -20.03
CA GLY A 37 -21.60 56.64 -18.85
C GLY A 37 -21.30 55.55 -17.83
N MET A 38 -22.26 54.65 -17.58
CA MET A 38 -22.09 53.53 -16.65
C MET A 38 -21.18 52.44 -17.22
N SER A 39 -21.22 52.21 -18.54
CA SER A 39 -20.30 51.29 -19.22
C SER A 39 -18.87 51.84 -19.23
N LEU A 40 -18.70 53.14 -19.50
CA LEU A 40 -17.40 53.81 -19.42
C LEU A 40 -16.87 53.81 -17.99
N ALA A 41 -17.73 54.03 -16.99
CA ALA A 41 -17.36 53.93 -15.58
C ALA A 41 -16.95 52.50 -15.19
N LEU A 42 -17.62 51.47 -15.68
CA LEU A 42 -17.24 50.06 -15.49
C LEU A 42 -15.91 49.73 -16.17
N VAL A 43 -15.68 50.23 -17.39
CA VAL A 43 -14.40 50.05 -18.10
C VAL A 43 -13.27 50.77 -17.36
N VAL A 44 -13.48 52.01 -16.92
CA VAL A 44 -12.50 52.77 -16.13
C VAL A 44 -12.27 52.13 -14.76
N PHE A 45 -13.31 51.58 -14.12
CA PHE A 45 -13.20 50.83 -12.88
C PHE A 45 -12.42 49.53 -13.08
N ALA A 46 -12.68 48.77 -14.14
CA ALA A 46 -11.91 47.57 -14.49
C ALA A 46 -10.45 47.89 -14.88
N TRP A 47 -10.19 49.07 -15.46
CA TRP A 47 -8.85 49.51 -15.82
C TRP A 47 -8.04 50.02 -14.61
N LYS A 48 -8.72 50.65 -13.63
CA LYS A 48 -8.11 51.09 -12.36
C LYS A 48 -8.05 49.99 -11.29
N HIS A 49 -8.89 48.98 -11.41
CA HIS A 49 -8.92 47.78 -10.58
C HIS A 49 -8.76 46.55 -11.48
N PRO A 50 -7.55 46.31 -12.03
CA PRO A 50 -7.30 45.01 -12.66
C PRO A 50 -7.69 43.95 -11.63
N VAL A 51 -8.58 43.03 -12.02
CA VAL A 51 -8.79 41.80 -11.26
C VAL A 51 -7.40 41.24 -11.05
N VAL A 52 -6.98 41.14 -9.79
CA VAL A 52 -5.77 40.42 -9.44
C VAL A 52 -6.07 38.98 -9.84
N THR A 53 -5.75 38.63 -11.07
CA THR A 53 -5.47 37.25 -11.45
C THR A 53 -4.15 36.94 -10.74
N GLY A 54 -4.23 36.77 -9.42
CA GLY A 54 -3.17 36.21 -8.63
C GLY A 54 -2.98 34.82 -9.17
N GLY A 55 -2.04 34.66 -10.09
CA GLY A 55 -1.52 33.34 -10.43
C GLY A 55 -1.21 32.63 -9.13
N VAL A 56 -1.50 31.33 -9.07
CA VAL A 56 -1.21 30.50 -7.91
C VAL A 56 0.26 30.71 -7.54
N ARG A 57 0.50 31.50 -6.48
CA ARG A 57 1.84 31.62 -5.91
C ARG A 57 1.94 30.51 -4.90
N TYR A 58 2.62 29.44 -5.31
CA TYR A 58 3.16 28.50 -4.33
C TYR A 58 4.00 29.33 -3.35
N GLY A 59 3.68 29.25 -2.06
CA GLY A 59 4.50 29.90 -1.04
C GLY A 59 5.93 29.39 -1.14
N GLU A 60 6.88 30.21 -0.68
CA GLU A 60 8.26 29.76 -0.51
C GLU A 60 8.26 28.51 0.39
N PRO A 61 8.94 27.41 0.01
CA PRO A 61 8.91 26.18 0.77
C PRO A 61 9.37 26.47 2.21
N VAL A 62 8.46 26.31 3.16
CA VAL A 62 8.78 26.50 4.57
C VAL A 62 9.61 25.30 5.02
N PRO A 63 10.83 25.49 5.53
CA PRO A 63 11.65 24.39 6.00
C PRO A 63 10.96 23.74 7.21
N VAL A 64 10.46 22.52 7.03
CA VAL A 64 9.97 21.69 8.12
C VAL A 64 11.19 21.19 8.90
N PRO A 65 11.29 21.39 10.22
CA PRO A 65 12.40 20.85 11.00
C PRO A 65 12.46 19.34 10.82
N ALA A 66 13.67 18.80 10.70
CA ALA A 66 13.87 17.37 10.55
C ALA A 66 13.27 16.62 11.74
N ALA A 67 12.24 15.83 11.49
CA ALA A 67 11.61 14.97 12.47
C ALA A 67 12.15 13.53 12.35
N GLU A 68 12.08 12.80 13.47
CA GLU A 68 12.32 11.36 13.56
C GLU A 68 11.58 10.60 12.46
N VAL A 69 12.22 9.58 11.91
CA VAL A 69 11.61 8.60 11.01
C VAL A 69 11.14 7.41 11.83
N VAL A 70 9.89 6.99 11.62
CA VAL A 70 9.34 5.78 12.24
C VAL A 70 8.78 4.88 11.15
N LEU A 71 9.36 3.68 11.00
CA LEU A 71 8.87 2.64 10.09
C LEU A 71 8.19 1.54 10.91
N SER A 72 7.08 1.03 10.42
CA SER A 72 6.32 -0.05 11.04
C SER A 72 6.55 -1.33 10.25
N CYS A 73 7.11 -2.33 10.91
CA CYS A 73 7.42 -3.64 10.33
C CYS A 73 6.29 -4.61 10.68
N PRO A 74 5.46 -5.02 9.72
CA PRO A 74 4.33 -5.92 9.98
C PRO A 74 4.81 -7.28 10.48
N ALA A 75 3.88 -8.06 11.03
CA ALA A 75 4.16 -9.45 11.37
C ALA A 75 4.08 -10.30 10.10
N VAL A 76 5.07 -11.15 9.89
CA VAL A 76 5.01 -12.28 8.94
C VAL A 76 4.41 -13.51 9.63
N PRO A 77 3.95 -14.54 8.89
CA PRO A 77 3.06 -15.55 9.44
C PRO A 77 3.70 -16.27 10.64
N PRO A 78 3.03 -16.31 11.82
CA PRO A 78 3.56 -17.06 12.94
C PRO A 78 3.69 -18.52 12.50
N THR A 79 4.86 -19.09 12.69
CA THR A 79 5.12 -20.46 12.26
C THR A 79 4.27 -21.42 13.06
N VAL A 80 3.89 -22.52 12.39
CA VAL A 80 3.13 -23.67 12.89
C VAL A 80 3.37 -23.92 14.39
N ASN A 81 2.27 -24.16 15.12
CA ASN A 81 2.30 -24.59 16.50
C ASN A 81 3.40 -25.66 16.68
N PRO A 82 4.45 -25.44 17.48
CA PRO A 82 5.54 -26.40 17.66
C PRO A 82 5.08 -27.72 18.30
N LYS A 83 3.79 -27.80 18.70
CA LYS A 83 3.10 -28.99 19.19
C LYS A 83 2.17 -29.62 18.15
N ALA A 84 2.25 -29.23 16.88
CA ALA A 84 1.43 -29.82 15.82
C ALA A 84 1.69 -31.33 15.72
N VAL A 85 0.60 -32.08 15.61
CA VAL A 85 0.60 -33.53 15.43
C VAL A 85 -0.20 -33.88 14.18
N ASP A 86 0.21 -34.93 13.48
CA ASP A 86 -0.51 -35.45 12.32
C ASP A 86 -1.83 -36.12 12.72
N ALA A 87 -2.58 -36.62 11.74
CA ALA A 87 -3.83 -37.34 11.97
C ALA A 87 -3.66 -38.62 12.83
N ALA A 88 -2.42 -39.12 12.98
CA ALA A 88 -2.06 -40.25 13.82
C ALA A 88 -1.55 -39.83 15.22
N GLY A 89 -1.54 -38.52 15.53
CA GLY A 89 -1.08 -37.98 16.80
C GLY A 89 0.45 -37.93 16.95
N GLN A 90 1.21 -38.18 15.88
CA GLN A 90 2.68 -38.07 15.88
C GLN A 90 3.11 -36.63 15.65
N ARG A 91 4.19 -36.19 16.28
CA ARG A 91 4.71 -34.83 16.06
C ARG A 91 5.16 -34.67 14.61
N VAL A 92 4.66 -33.62 13.97
CA VAL A 92 5.14 -33.22 12.64
C VAL A 92 6.58 -32.70 12.79
N ALA A 93 7.47 -33.08 11.89
CA ALA A 93 8.83 -32.53 11.86
C ALA A 93 8.75 -31.00 11.72
N PRO A 94 9.46 -30.22 12.56
CA PRO A 94 9.42 -28.76 12.46
C PRO A 94 9.87 -28.32 11.06
N PRO A 95 9.15 -27.42 10.39
CA PRO A 95 9.60 -26.85 9.13
C PRO A 95 10.95 -26.15 9.33
N GLN A 96 11.82 -26.18 8.32
CA GLN A 96 13.01 -25.33 8.33
C GLN A 96 12.54 -23.91 8.08
N ILE A 97 12.48 -23.13 9.16
CA ILE A 97 12.12 -21.72 9.13
C ILE A 97 13.42 -20.93 9.11
N ALA A 98 13.63 -20.21 8.03
CA ALA A 98 14.59 -19.13 8.00
C ALA A 98 13.83 -17.81 7.97
N GLY A 99 14.39 -16.80 8.58
CA GLY A 99 13.81 -15.48 8.51
C GLY A 99 14.78 -14.44 9.02
N SER A 100 14.49 -13.21 8.69
CA SER A 100 15.18 -12.12 9.31
C SER A 100 14.38 -10.84 9.30
N LEU A 101 14.62 -10.02 10.31
CA LEU A 101 14.37 -8.60 10.19
C LEU A 101 15.71 -7.93 9.93
N THR A 102 15.82 -7.17 8.84
CA THR A 102 17.01 -6.41 8.49
C THR A 102 16.67 -4.94 8.55
N ALA A 103 17.41 -4.17 9.35
CA ALA A 103 17.23 -2.74 9.49
C ALA A 103 18.54 -2.01 9.23
N THR A 104 18.45 -0.90 8.49
CA THR A 104 19.58 -0.04 8.19
C THR A 104 19.21 1.44 8.36
N VAL A 105 20.21 2.23 8.76
CA VAL A 105 20.16 3.69 8.67
C VAL A 105 21.43 4.16 7.97
N LEU A 106 21.27 4.69 6.77
CA LEU A 106 22.37 5.11 5.90
C LEU A 106 22.85 6.52 6.26
N ALA A 107 24.16 6.70 6.46
CA ALA A 107 24.76 8.01 6.62
C ALA A 107 25.04 8.66 5.26
N ARG A 108 24.28 9.70 4.90
CA ARG A 108 24.57 10.52 3.70
C ARG A 108 25.90 11.28 3.74
N SER A 109 26.41 11.64 4.93
CA SER A 109 27.63 12.46 5.07
C SER A 109 28.90 11.66 5.44
N GLY A 110 28.82 10.32 5.48
CA GLY A 110 29.96 9.46 5.84
C GLY A 110 30.28 9.42 7.35
N LYS A 111 29.48 10.05 8.21
CA LYS A 111 29.56 9.90 9.68
C LYS A 111 28.30 9.19 10.20
N VAL A 112 28.46 8.24 11.12
CA VAL A 112 27.39 7.34 11.56
C VAL A 112 26.31 8.10 12.38
N PRO A 113 25.00 7.90 12.12
CA PRO A 113 23.93 8.39 12.99
C PRO A 113 24.09 7.84 14.42
N THR A 114 23.72 8.61 15.45
CA THR A 114 23.96 8.20 16.85
C THR A 114 22.80 7.40 17.45
N ASP A 115 21.57 7.60 16.95
CA ASP A 115 20.36 7.11 17.62
C ASP A 115 19.37 6.49 16.63
N ALA A 116 19.45 5.17 16.48
CA ALA A 116 18.41 4.40 15.82
C ALA A 116 18.16 3.10 16.60
N VAL A 117 16.88 2.80 16.82
CA VAL A 117 16.42 1.69 17.66
C VAL A 117 15.26 1.02 16.97
N PHE A 118 15.33 -0.30 16.82
CA PHE A 118 14.16 -1.08 16.48
C PHE A 118 13.58 -1.68 17.76
N SER A 119 12.32 -1.36 18.03
CA SER A 119 11.58 -1.90 19.17
C SER A 119 10.56 -2.93 18.70
N PRO A 120 10.71 -4.20 19.11
CA PRO A 120 9.74 -5.23 18.78
C PRO A 120 8.40 -4.94 19.47
N LEU A 121 7.30 -5.24 18.77
CA LEU A 121 6.00 -5.38 19.41
C LEU A 121 6.04 -6.69 20.20
N VAL A 122 5.94 -6.60 21.52
CA VAL A 122 5.64 -7.78 22.34
C VAL A 122 4.27 -8.31 21.92
N ASP A 123 4.16 -9.63 21.75
CA ASP A 123 2.91 -10.35 21.50
C ASP A 123 1.85 -9.98 22.55
N SER A 124 1.18 -8.86 22.31
CA SER A 124 -0.07 -8.52 22.96
C SER A 124 -1.12 -9.27 22.18
N VAL A 125 -1.16 -10.59 22.37
CA VAL A 125 -2.35 -11.37 22.01
C VAL A 125 -3.46 -10.88 22.94
N HIS A 126 -4.04 -9.73 22.61
CA HIS A 126 -5.38 -9.40 23.05
C HIS A 126 -6.31 -10.32 22.26
N GLU A 127 -6.40 -11.55 22.73
CA GLU A 127 -7.51 -12.42 22.43
C GLU A 127 -8.76 -11.62 22.83
N VAL A 128 -9.48 -11.11 21.82
CA VAL A 128 -10.79 -10.51 22.03
C VAL A 128 -11.62 -11.61 22.68
N PRO A 129 -12.11 -11.45 23.93
CA PRO A 129 -12.75 -12.56 24.62
C PRO A 129 -13.91 -13.07 23.78
N ALA A 130 -13.84 -14.34 23.40
CA ALA A 130 -15.02 -15.04 22.92
C ALA A 130 -16.08 -14.95 24.03
N ALA A 131 -17.30 -14.57 23.65
CA ALA A 131 -18.42 -14.51 24.58
C ALA A 131 -18.54 -15.85 25.29
N THR A 132 -18.32 -15.87 26.61
CA THR A 132 -18.36 -17.10 27.42
C THR A 132 -19.82 -17.58 27.51
N PRO A 133 -20.18 -18.77 27.03
CA PRO A 133 -21.43 -19.39 27.45
C PRO A 133 -21.26 -19.95 28.87
N THR A 134 -22.20 -19.60 29.73
CA THR A 134 -22.31 -20.02 31.13
C THR A 134 -22.15 -21.54 31.29
N ALA A 135 -21.12 -21.99 32.01
CA ALA A 135 -20.96 -23.39 32.38
C ALA A 135 -21.73 -23.72 33.66
N SER A 136 -22.57 -24.75 33.58
CA SER A 136 -23.24 -25.41 34.71
C SER A 136 -22.26 -26.27 35.52
N ALA A 137 -22.55 -26.40 36.81
CA ALA A 137 -21.64 -26.85 37.87
C ALA A 137 -21.37 -28.37 37.97
N ALA A 138 -20.09 -28.71 38.21
CA ALA A 138 -19.51 -29.67 39.18
C ALA A 138 -19.80 -31.20 39.07
N PRO A 139 -19.05 -32.12 39.76
CA PRO A 139 -17.95 -31.92 40.72
C PRO A 139 -16.68 -32.83 40.59
N THR A 140 -15.73 -32.49 41.45
CA THR A 140 -14.39 -32.98 41.87
C THR A 140 -14.13 -34.48 42.13
N SER A 141 -12.86 -34.92 41.95
CA SER A 141 -12.20 -35.94 42.81
C SER A 141 -10.63 -35.89 42.84
N VAL A 142 -10.08 -35.50 44.01
CA VAL A 142 -8.97 -36.02 44.87
C VAL A 142 -7.59 -36.48 44.30
N PRO A 143 -6.44 -36.15 44.97
CA PRO A 143 -5.05 -36.39 44.49
C PRO A 143 -4.33 -37.61 45.10
N LYS A 144 -3.19 -38.06 44.52
CA LYS A 144 -2.25 -39.02 45.15
C LYS A 144 -0.75 -38.76 44.86
N LYS A 145 0.05 -39.12 45.87
CA LYS A 145 1.47 -38.85 46.17
C LYS A 145 2.52 -39.67 45.39
N LYS A 146 3.67 -39.00 45.17
CA LYS A 146 5.11 -39.41 45.24
C LYS A 146 5.52 -40.90 45.27
N SER A 147 6.50 -41.24 44.43
CA SER A 147 7.64 -42.12 44.79
C SER A 147 8.96 -41.58 44.23
N ARG A 148 10.05 -41.98 44.89
CA ARG A 148 11.43 -41.44 44.87
C ARG A 148 12.36 -42.50 44.25
N GLY A 149 13.38 -42.08 43.50
CA GLY A 149 14.52 -42.89 43.02
C GLY A 149 15.28 -42.09 41.96
N LYS A 150 16.26 -41.25 42.33
CA LYS A 150 17.70 -41.52 42.56
C LYS A 150 18.51 -41.51 41.26
N ASP A 151 19.11 -40.34 41.04
CA ASP A 151 20.43 -39.99 40.50
C ASP A 151 21.00 -40.81 39.33
N ASP A 152 21.12 -40.13 38.17
CA ASP A 152 22.30 -40.21 37.32
C ASP A 152 22.60 -38.80 36.78
N ASP A 153 23.80 -38.31 37.09
CA ASP A 153 24.34 -37.02 36.68
C ASP A 153 24.57 -36.98 35.17
N ALA A 154 23.88 -36.08 34.49
CA ALA A 154 24.34 -35.49 33.24
C ALA A 154 24.02 -33.99 33.30
N GLN A 155 25.05 -33.18 33.51
CA GLN A 155 24.99 -31.72 33.38
C GLN A 155 24.60 -31.37 31.94
N ALA A 156 23.30 -31.17 31.71
CA ALA A 156 22.83 -30.35 30.61
C ALA A 156 22.94 -28.90 31.07
N GLU A 157 23.95 -28.21 30.55
CA GLU A 157 24.04 -26.76 30.58
C GLU A 157 22.74 -26.21 29.98
N SER A 158 21.82 -25.78 30.85
CA SER A 158 20.63 -25.06 30.42
C SER A 158 21.11 -23.72 29.87
N GLU A 159 21.06 -23.56 28.55
CA GLU A 159 21.13 -22.24 27.95
C GLU A 159 20.11 -21.32 28.64
N PRO A 160 20.49 -20.08 29.01
CA PRO A 160 19.54 -19.15 29.61
C PRO A 160 18.36 -18.97 28.66
N PRO A 161 17.13 -18.79 29.16
CA PRO A 161 16.03 -18.40 28.30
C PRO A 161 16.42 -17.12 27.56
N GLU A 162 16.41 -17.20 26.22
CA GLU A 162 16.68 -16.09 25.31
C GLU A 162 15.78 -14.91 25.74
N ASP A 163 16.39 -13.80 26.16
CA ASP A 163 15.66 -12.62 26.63
C ASP A 163 14.87 -12.04 25.46
N THR A 164 13.57 -12.36 25.43
CA THR A 164 12.59 -11.96 24.39
C THR A 164 12.33 -10.44 24.36
N ARG A 165 13.05 -9.65 25.16
CA ARG A 165 12.93 -8.18 25.25
C ARG A 165 14.11 -7.39 24.67
N SER A 166 15.07 -8.02 24.00
CA SER A 166 16.19 -7.25 23.45
C SER A 166 15.72 -6.40 22.26
N ASP A 167 15.58 -5.08 22.45
CA ASP A 167 15.56 -4.11 21.35
C ASP A 167 16.76 -4.40 20.42
N LEU A 168 16.57 -4.31 19.11
CA LEU A 168 17.71 -4.47 18.18
C LEU A 168 18.59 -3.24 18.30
N VAL A 169 19.78 -3.42 18.86
CA VAL A 169 20.80 -2.38 18.83
C VAL A 169 21.47 -2.41 17.46
N LEU A 170 21.20 -1.40 16.64
CA LEU A 170 21.88 -1.22 15.37
C LEU A 170 23.35 -0.88 15.62
N ARG A 171 24.26 -1.58 14.94
CA ARG A 171 25.71 -1.41 15.09
C ARG A 171 26.28 -0.72 13.86
N PRO A 172 27.32 0.13 14.01
CA PRO A 172 28.02 0.70 12.86
C PRO A 172 28.62 -0.39 11.97
N ARG A 173 28.32 -0.35 10.67
CA ARG A 173 28.96 -1.15 9.63
C ARG A 173 29.30 -0.22 8.46
N SER A 174 30.57 0.15 8.32
CA SER A 174 31.00 1.17 7.35
C SER A 174 30.27 2.51 7.59
N ALA A 175 29.62 3.09 6.57
CA ALA A 175 28.88 4.35 6.64
C ALA A 175 27.37 4.16 6.97
N MET A 176 26.98 3.06 7.62
CA MET A 176 25.60 2.80 8.02
C MET A 176 25.50 2.22 9.42
N LEU A 177 24.35 2.40 10.07
CA LEU A 177 23.92 1.57 11.17
C LEU A 177 23.19 0.35 10.58
N PHE A 178 23.55 -0.85 11.03
CA PHE A 178 22.95 -2.10 10.55
C PHE A 178 22.60 -3.00 11.74
N GLY A 179 21.45 -3.65 11.67
CA GLY A 179 21.09 -4.72 12.58
C GLY A 179 20.24 -5.77 11.89
N ARG A 180 20.37 -6.99 12.38
CA ARG A 180 19.61 -8.13 11.89
C ARG A 180 19.14 -9.00 13.05
N PHE A 181 17.87 -9.39 13.03
CA PHE A 181 17.39 -10.55 13.78
C PHE A 181 17.33 -11.76 12.86
N SER A 182 17.62 -12.94 13.40
CA SER A 182 17.44 -14.24 12.73
C SER A 182 16.02 -14.80 12.88
N LYS A 183 15.17 -14.12 13.65
CA LYS A 183 13.74 -14.40 13.78
C LYS A 183 12.99 -13.14 13.34
N PRO A 184 12.01 -13.25 12.43
CA PRO A 184 11.23 -12.10 12.03
C PRO A 184 10.29 -11.71 13.18
N VAL A 185 10.33 -10.44 13.59
CA VAL A 185 9.52 -9.91 14.69
C VAL A 185 8.90 -8.60 14.24
N SER A 186 7.59 -8.45 14.41
CA SER A 186 6.90 -7.19 14.14
C SER A 186 7.38 -6.08 15.08
N GLY A 187 7.37 -4.83 14.65
CA GLY A 187 7.86 -3.74 15.51
C GLY A 187 8.00 -2.40 14.81
N PHE A 188 8.70 -1.48 15.47
CA PHE A 188 8.92 -0.14 14.95
C PHE A 188 10.41 0.21 14.90
N LEU A 189 10.92 0.54 13.72
CA LEU A 189 12.23 1.17 13.57
C LEU A 189 12.07 2.68 13.77
N ARG A 190 12.83 3.24 14.72
CA ARG A 190 12.97 4.69 14.90
C ARG A 190 14.37 5.13 14.54
N ALA A 191 14.48 6.21 13.77
CA ALA A 191 15.76 6.84 13.45
C ALA A 191 15.66 8.35 13.68
N ALA A 192 16.51 8.86 14.59
CA ALA A 192 16.57 10.27 14.89
C ALA A 192 17.03 11.09 13.67
N PRO A 193 16.59 12.36 13.54
CA PRO A 193 17.08 13.24 12.48
C PRO A 193 18.57 13.50 12.63
N TRP A 194 19.22 13.84 11.52
CA TRP A 194 20.67 14.01 11.46
C TRP A 194 21.06 15.20 10.60
N GLU A 195 21.95 16.07 11.11
CA GLU A 195 22.39 17.31 10.45
C GLU A 195 21.23 18.17 9.92
N ASN A 196 20.15 18.33 10.71
CA ASN A 196 18.91 19.02 10.32
C ASN A 196 18.19 18.41 9.09
N ARG A 197 18.41 17.12 8.80
CA ARG A 197 17.68 16.35 7.77
C ARG A 197 17.09 15.08 8.38
N ALA A 198 16.00 14.59 7.77
CA ALA A 198 15.47 13.28 8.14
C ALA A 198 16.53 12.20 7.86
N ALA A 199 16.61 11.19 8.72
CA ALA A 199 17.47 10.05 8.47
C ALA A 199 17.00 9.27 7.24
N LEU A 200 17.94 8.73 6.47
CA LEU A 200 17.65 7.74 5.44
C LEU A 200 17.62 6.36 6.12
N ALA A 201 16.43 5.94 6.54
CA ALA A 201 16.22 4.67 7.21
C ALA A 201 15.41 3.73 6.32
N ALA A 202 15.73 2.45 6.40
CA ALA A 202 15.01 1.38 5.73
C ALA A 202 15.03 0.14 6.61
N ALA A 203 13.96 -0.63 6.57
CA ALA A 203 13.91 -1.94 7.21
C ALA A 203 12.97 -2.81 6.43
N ASP A 204 13.34 -4.08 6.30
CA ASP A 204 12.53 -5.10 5.67
C ASP A 204 12.48 -6.32 6.60
N ILE A 205 11.32 -6.97 6.62
CA ILE A 205 11.11 -8.26 7.28
C ILE A 205 11.02 -9.35 6.22
N GLU A 206 11.57 -10.51 6.50
CA GLU A 206 11.59 -11.65 5.61
C GLU A 206 11.37 -12.93 6.41
N GLN A 207 10.61 -13.85 5.83
CA GLN A 207 10.45 -15.20 6.31
C GLN A 207 10.32 -16.16 5.15
N SER A 208 11.12 -17.21 5.16
CA SER A 208 10.99 -18.36 4.28
C SER A 208 10.65 -19.60 5.10
N VAL A 209 9.65 -20.32 4.63
CA VAL A 209 9.17 -21.55 5.25
C VAL A 209 9.23 -22.64 4.19
N SER A 210 9.99 -23.69 4.44
CA SER A 210 10.22 -24.76 3.45
C SER A 210 9.13 -25.83 3.40
N SER A 211 8.25 -25.92 4.40
CA SER A 211 7.23 -26.97 4.48
C SER A 211 6.03 -26.61 5.36
N GLY A 212 4.96 -27.42 5.26
CA GLY A 212 3.69 -27.20 5.96
C GLY A 212 2.81 -26.15 5.30
N ASP A 213 1.70 -25.81 5.95
CA ASP A 213 0.62 -24.97 5.39
C ASP A 213 1.07 -23.57 4.96
N TYR A 214 2.13 -23.05 5.58
CA TYR A 214 2.69 -21.73 5.32
C TYR A 214 3.94 -21.77 4.42
N ARG A 215 4.21 -22.89 3.73
CA ARG A 215 5.36 -23.01 2.82
C ARG A 215 5.33 -21.89 1.79
N GLY A 216 6.40 -21.11 1.72
CA GLY A 216 6.49 -19.91 0.88
C GLY A 216 7.52 -18.90 1.38
N LEU A 217 7.69 -17.83 0.61
CA LEU A 217 8.50 -16.65 0.94
C LEU A 217 7.57 -15.46 1.19
N ALA A 218 7.63 -14.88 2.38
CA ALA A 218 6.95 -13.64 2.71
C ALA A 218 7.97 -12.58 3.12
N THR A 219 7.92 -11.44 2.46
CA THR A 219 8.76 -10.28 2.69
C THR A 219 7.89 -9.04 2.88
N GLY A 220 8.36 -8.10 3.68
CA GLY A 220 7.65 -6.84 3.88
C GLY A 220 8.58 -5.67 4.09
N THR A 221 8.48 -4.65 3.25
CA THR A 221 9.14 -3.37 3.51
C THR A 221 8.41 -2.66 4.64
N CYS A 222 9.14 -2.21 5.65
CA CYS A 222 8.56 -1.51 6.79
C CYS A 222 8.09 -0.12 6.36
N GLN A 223 6.80 0.14 6.56
CA GLN A 223 6.13 1.31 6.00
C GLN A 223 6.05 2.48 6.99
N VAL A 224 6.02 3.70 6.47
CA VAL A 224 5.56 4.85 7.25
C VAL A 224 4.05 4.77 7.46
N ALA A 225 3.56 5.35 8.55
CA ALA A 225 2.13 5.51 8.76
C ALA A 225 1.53 6.50 7.74
N SER A 226 0.35 6.16 7.21
CA SER A 226 -0.42 6.99 6.28
C SER A 226 -1.86 7.16 6.75
N GLN A 227 -2.49 8.26 6.34
CA GLN A 227 -3.90 8.52 6.57
C GLN A 227 -4.80 7.86 5.52
N ASP A 228 -4.24 7.46 4.38
CA ASP A 228 -4.93 6.87 3.24
C ASP A 228 -4.08 5.70 2.73
N VAL A 229 -4.59 4.48 2.83
CA VAL A 229 -3.89 3.26 2.40
C VAL A 229 -4.84 2.38 1.59
N TRP A 230 -4.40 2.00 0.39
CA TRP A 230 -5.10 1.06 -0.47
C TRP A 230 -4.31 -0.24 -0.57
N LEU A 231 -4.97 -1.37 -0.32
CA LEU A 231 -4.37 -2.71 -0.36
C LEU A 231 -5.15 -3.53 -1.38
N VAL A 232 -4.48 -4.04 -2.42
CA VAL A 232 -5.14 -4.76 -3.52
C VAL A 232 -4.57 -6.17 -3.60
N GLY A 233 -5.27 -7.12 -2.96
CA GLY A 233 -4.83 -8.50 -2.88
C GLY A 233 -5.61 -9.31 -1.83
N GLY A 234 -5.43 -10.63 -1.82
CA GLY A 234 -6.06 -11.55 -0.88
C GLY A 234 -7.41 -12.13 -1.30
N ALA A 235 -7.90 -13.11 -0.57
CA ALA A 235 -9.18 -13.77 -0.81
C ALA A 235 -9.69 -14.40 0.49
N THR A 236 -10.98 -14.68 0.55
CA THR A 236 -11.64 -15.29 1.73
C THR A 236 -12.54 -16.48 1.35
N ILE A 237 -12.37 -17.03 0.13
CA ILE A 237 -12.92 -18.34 -0.24
C ILE A 237 -12.24 -19.46 0.56
N PRO A 238 -12.86 -20.64 0.71
CA PRO A 238 -12.24 -21.77 1.38
C PRO A 238 -10.82 -22.05 0.89
N GLY A 239 -9.89 -22.28 1.83
CA GLY A 239 -8.46 -22.42 1.55
C GLY A 239 -7.70 -21.09 1.46
N ASN A 240 -8.36 -19.93 1.55
CA ASN A 240 -7.70 -18.63 1.57
C ASN A 240 -8.02 -17.89 2.88
N SER A 241 -6.99 -17.34 3.51
CA SER A 241 -7.11 -16.42 4.64
C SER A 241 -6.46 -15.10 4.28
N THR A 242 -7.07 -14.01 4.76
CA THR A 242 -6.54 -12.67 4.58
C THR A 242 -6.69 -11.92 5.89
N VAL A 243 -5.58 -11.64 6.56
CA VAL A 243 -5.55 -10.91 7.82
C VAL A 243 -5.10 -9.48 7.56
N LEU A 244 -5.97 -8.51 7.86
CA LEU A 244 -5.60 -7.08 7.84
C LEU A 244 -4.78 -6.76 9.10
N GLN A 245 -3.58 -6.23 8.91
CA GLN A 245 -2.72 -5.76 9.99
C GLN A 245 -2.67 -4.23 9.98
N LEU A 246 -2.90 -3.61 11.14
CA LEU A 246 -2.88 -2.16 11.33
C LEU A 246 -1.96 -1.80 12.47
N MET A 247 -0.93 -1.01 12.20
CA MET A 247 0.08 -0.62 13.18
C MET A 247 0.04 0.89 13.40
N ASN A 248 0.00 1.30 14.68
CA ASN A 248 0.06 2.70 15.07
C ASN A 248 1.43 3.01 15.68
N PRO A 249 2.38 3.56 14.90
CA PRO A 249 3.69 3.92 15.40
C PRO A 249 3.67 5.19 16.27
N SER A 250 2.54 5.87 16.43
CA SER A 250 2.50 7.15 17.14
C SER A 250 2.36 6.97 18.66
N ALA A 251 2.56 8.07 19.40
CA ALA A 251 2.36 8.12 20.85
C ALA A 251 0.89 8.34 21.25
N ASN A 252 -0.01 8.54 20.28
CA ASN A 252 -1.42 8.79 20.51
C ASN A 252 -2.29 7.70 19.88
N PRO A 253 -3.47 7.40 20.43
CA PRO A 253 -4.42 6.50 19.79
C PRO A 253 -4.86 7.04 18.43
N VAL A 254 -5.02 6.17 17.45
CA VAL A 254 -5.51 6.50 16.11
C VAL A 254 -6.86 5.84 15.89
N GLU A 255 -7.82 6.60 15.34
CA GLU A 255 -9.06 6.04 14.80
C GLU A 255 -8.89 5.80 13.31
N ALA A 256 -9.21 4.60 12.85
CA ALA A 256 -9.20 4.18 11.46
C ALA A 256 -10.58 3.65 11.04
N LYS A 257 -10.91 3.85 9.76
CA LYS A 257 -12.05 3.28 9.07
C LYS A 257 -11.55 2.37 7.96
N VAL A 258 -12.08 1.16 7.90
CA VAL A 258 -11.75 0.10 6.94
C VAL A 258 -12.94 -0.15 6.04
N GLU A 259 -12.74 -0.01 4.73
CA GLU A 259 -13.70 -0.35 3.69
C GLU A 259 -13.15 -1.50 2.85
N VAL A 260 -13.99 -2.48 2.52
CA VAL A 260 -13.59 -3.66 1.75
C VAL A 260 -14.50 -3.76 0.53
N TRP A 261 -13.90 -4.04 -0.62
CA TRP A 261 -14.60 -4.38 -1.85
C TRP A 261 -14.27 -5.81 -2.22
N GLY A 262 -15.24 -6.50 -2.81
CA GLY A 262 -15.09 -7.83 -3.36
C GLY A 262 -15.44 -7.89 -4.84
N ASP A 263 -15.39 -9.09 -5.41
CA ASP A 263 -15.87 -9.42 -6.75
C ASP A 263 -17.38 -9.16 -6.93
N THR A 264 -18.13 -9.10 -5.83
CA THR A 264 -19.58 -8.85 -5.80
C THR A 264 -19.98 -7.43 -5.38
N GLY A 265 -19.00 -6.52 -5.28
CA GLY A 265 -19.26 -5.13 -4.90
C GLY A 265 -18.64 -4.72 -3.57
N LYS A 266 -18.99 -3.52 -3.08
CA LYS A 266 -18.59 -3.04 -1.76
C LYS A 266 -19.22 -3.88 -0.66
N GLN A 267 -18.38 -4.32 0.29
CA GLN A 267 -18.78 -5.22 1.37
C GLN A 267 -19.20 -4.45 2.62
N ARG A 268 -20.20 -5.00 3.33
CA ARG A 268 -20.64 -4.46 4.60
C ARG A 268 -19.71 -4.95 5.71
N PHE A 269 -18.91 -4.05 6.28
CA PHE A 269 -17.96 -4.38 7.35
C PHE A 269 -18.15 -3.45 8.57
N PRO A 270 -19.16 -3.67 9.44
CA PRO A 270 -19.51 -2.74 10.51
C PRO A 270 -18.39 -2.52 11.53
N ARG A 271 -17.60 -3.57 11.82
CA ARG A 271 -16.42 -3.47 12.70
C ARG A 271 -15.35 -2.52 12.13
N GLY A 272 -15.35 -2.30 10.82
CA GLY A 272 -14.46 -1.38 10.13
C GLY A 272 -14.88 0.09 10.18
N GLU A 273 -16.08 0.45 10.66
CA GLU A 273 -16.52 1.87 10.61
C GLU A 273 -15.73 2.78 11.56
N LYS A 274 -15.34 2.25 12.72
CA LYS A 274 -14.56 2.97 13.73
C LYS A 274 -13.71 1.99 14.52
N LEU A 275 -12.48 1.79 14.05
CA LEU A 275 -11.48 0.99 14.72
C LEU A 275 -10.51 1.91 15.47
N ARG A 276 -10.25 1.60 16.74
CA ARG A 276 -9.25 2.31 17.54
C ARG A 276 -8.00 1.46 17.67
N ILE A 277 -6.86 2.02 17.30
CA ILE A 277 -5.53 1.40 17.46
C ILE A 277 -4.79 2.19 18.54
N ASN A 278 -4.34 1.51 19.60
CA ASN A 278 -3.64 2.16 20.70
C ASN A 278 -2.25 2.68 20.27
N PRO A 279 -1.64 3.61 21.03
CA PRO A 279 -0.27 4.02 20.79
C PRO A 279 0.69 2.83 20.79
N LYS A 280 1.63 2.81 19.84
CA LYS A 280 2.70 1.78 19.76
C LYS A 280 2.15 0.35 19.79
N ASP A 281 1.02 0.13 19.13
CA ASP A 281 0.26 -1.12 19.15
C ASP A 281 -0.05 -1.58 17.72
N GLN A 282 -0.40 -2.86 17.59
CA GLN A 282 -0.86 -3.48 16.35
C GLN A 282 -2.20 -4.17 16.58
N VAL A 283 -3.11 -4.01 15.62
CA VAL A 283 -4.37 -4.75 15.56
C VAL A 283 -4.37 -5.63 14.32
N SER A 284 -4.62 -6.92 14.50
CA SER A 284 -4.80 -7.89 13.41
C SER A 284 -6.27 -8.32 13.32
N ILE A 285 -6.83 -8.29 12.12
CA ILE A 285 -8.24 -8.58 11.86
C ILE A 285 -8.34 -9.65 10.76
N PRO A 286 -8.72 -10.90 11.09
CA PRO A 286 -8.98 -11.91 10.07
C PRO A 286 -10.23 -11.54 9.27
N LEU A 287 -10.06 -11.16 7.99
CA LEU A 287 -11.17 -10.71 7.14
C LEU A 287 -12.07 -11.88 6.76
N GLU A 288 -11.53 -13.09 6.63
CA GLU A 288 -12.29 -14.30 6.31
C GLU A 288 -13.35 -14.65 7.36
N SER A 289 -13.14 -14.23 8.62
CA SER A 289 -14.11 -14.43 9.70
C SER A 289 -15.32 -13.49 9.58
N ALA A 290 -15.13 -12.31 8.97
CA ALA A 290 -16.15 -11.28 8.89
C ALA A 290 -16.79 -11.17 7.50
N LEU A 291 -16.03 -11.49 6.45
CA LEU A 291 -16.36 -11.30 5.05
C LEU A 291 -16.03 -12.59 4.27
N PRO A 292 -16.82 -13.67 4.45
CA PRO A 292 -16.51 -14.95 3.82
C PRO A 292 -16.79 -14.93 2.31
N SER A 293 -16.12 -15.83 1.58
CA SER A 293 -16.42 -16.14 0.17
C SER A 293 -16.15 -15.04 -0.85
N LEU A 294 -15.21 -14.12 -0.57
CA LEU A 294 -14.70 -13.18 -1.57
C LEU A 294 -13.58 -13.84 -2.37
N GLN A 295 -13.75 -13.96 -3.69
CA GLN A 295 -12.72 -14.51 -4.57
C GLN A 295 -11.56 -13.53 -4.73
N SER A 296 -11.92 -12.25 -4.76
CA SER A 296 -11.00 -11.15 -4.95
C SER A 296 -11.42 -10.04 -4.00
N LEU A 297 -10.46 -9.40 -3.35
CA LEU A 297 -10.73 -8.27 -2.48
C LEU A 297 -9.70 -7.15 -2.63
N ALA A 298 -10.14 -5.96 -2.26
CA ALA A 298 -9.33 -4.77 -2.07
C ALA A 298 -9.82 -4.04 -0.81
N VAL A 299 -8.89 -3.44 -0.08
CA VAL A 299 -9.15 -2.78 1.21
C VAL A 299 -8.68 -1.34 1.13
N HIS A 300 -9.51 -0.42 1.63
CA HIS A 300 -9.14 0.97 1.86
C HIS A 300 -9.16 1.24 3.36
N VAL A 301 -8.06 1.80 3.87
CA VAL A 301 -7.93 2.23 5.26
C VAL A 301 -7.76 3.74 5.28
N SER A 302 -8.71 4.42 5.91
CA SER A 302 -8.63 5.85 6.19
C SER A 302 -8.41 6.07 7.67
N ALA A 303 -7.43 6.88 8.06
CA ALA A 303 -7.03 7.06 9.45
C ALA A 303 -6.86 8.53 9.85
N SER A 304 -7.13 8.81 11.12
CA SER A 304 -6.99 10.14 11.72
C SER A 304 -5.57 10.41 12.23
N GLY A 305 -5.22 11.67 12.45
CA GLY A 305 -3.99 12.07 13.13
C GLY A 305 -2.73 11.61 12.39
N ALA A 306 -1.86 10.85 13.07
CA ALA A 306 -0.60 10.37 12.50
C ALA A 306 -0.75 9.24 11.45
N GLY A 307 -1.97 8.73 11.25
CA GLY A 307 -2.22 7.61 10.36
C GLY A 307 -1.84 6.25 10.95
N VAL A 308 -1.92 5.22 10.12
CA VAL A 308 -1.51 3.83 10.44
C VAL A 308 -0.66 3.29 9.31
N ALA A 309 0.26 2.39 9.62
CA ALA A 309 0.80 1.48 8.60
C ALA A 309 -0.18 0.30 8.47
N ALA A 310 -0.51 -0.07 7.24
CA ALA A 310 -1.48 -1.13 6.97
C ALA A 310 -0.93 -2.10 5.92
N SER A 311 -1.17 -3.39 6.12
CA SER A 311 -0.85 -4.47 5.18
C SER A 311 -1.88 -5.58 5.28
N LEU A 312 -1.97 -6.42 4.25
CA LEU A 312 -2.66 -7.71 4.38
C LEU A 312 -1.62 -8.81 4.48
N MET A 313 -1.87 -9.80 5.32
CA MET A 313 -1.20 -11.09 5.25
C MET A 313 -2.13 -12.07 4.56
N THR A 314 -1.65 -12.73 3.52
CA THR A 314 -2.39 -13.76 2.80
C THR A 314 -1.74 -15.11 3.02
N HIS A 315 -2.56 -16.15 3.21
CA HIS A 315 -2.13 -17.54 3.08
C HIS A 315 -3.11 -18.30 2.18
N ASN A 316 -2.60 -19.27 1.41
CA ASN A 316 -3.41 -20.10 0.54
C ASN A 316 -3.11 -21.60 0.78
N LEU A 317 -4.18 -22.40 0.76
CA LEU A 317 -4.17 -23.85 0.77
C LEU A 317 -5.06 -24.35 -0.38
N GLN A 318 -4.54 -25.33 -1.13
CA GLN A 318 -5.27 -26.08 -2.14
C GLN A 318 -5.55 -27.48 -1.59
N GLY A 319 -6.67 -27.63 -0.89
CA GLY A 319 -6.93 -28.84 -0.11
C GLY A 319 -5.95 -28.93 1.06
N LEU A 320 -5.05 -29.92 1.03
CA LEU A 320 -3.95 -30.09 1.99
C LEU A 320 -2.61 -29.58 1.45
N THR A 321 -2.59 -29.04 0.24
CA THR A 321 -1.38 -28.60 -0.44
C THR A 321 -1.13 -27.11 -0.18
N ALA A 322 0.08 -26.75 0.25
CA ALA A 322 0.47 -25.36 0.46
C ALA A 322 0.39 -24.54 -0.84
N GLY A 323 -0.23 -23.37 -0.77
CA GLY A 323 -0.39 -22.44 -1.88
C GLY A 323 0.37 -21.12 -1.73
N GLY A 324 1.19 -21.00 -0.69
CA GLY A 324 2.05 -19.84 -0.46
C GLY A 324 1.53 -18.89 0.60
N VAL A 325 2.40 -17.95 0.93
CA VAL A 325 2.16 -16.86 1.88
C VAL A 325 2.70 -15.57 1.29
N SER A 326 2.07 -14.43 1.55
CA SER A 326 2.57 -13.15 1.06
C SER A 326 2.04 -12.00 1.92
N LEU A 327 2.74 -10.86 1.85
CA LEU A 327 2.25 -9.60 2.36
C LEU A 327 1.76 -8.73 1.20
N VAL A 328 0.57 -8.17 1.33
CA VAL A 328 0.04 -7.16 0.41
C VAL A 328 0.39 -5.79 0.98
N HIS A 329 1.22 -5.04 0.25
CA HIS A 329 1.62 -3.69 0.63
C HIS A 329 0.69 -2.62 0.06
N ALA A 330 0.92 -1.38 0.53
CA ALA A 330 0.18 -0.21 0.09
C ALA A 330 0.41 0.03 -1.41
N SER A 331 -0.69 0.11 -2.15
CA SER A 331 -0.72 0.60 -3.52
C SER A 331 -0.96 2.10 -3.56
N VAL A 332 -0.55 2.76 -4.64
CA VAL A 332 -0.89 4.16 -4.90
C VAL A 332 -2.39 4.39 -4.90
N ALA A 333 -2.79 5.60 -4.55
CA ALA A 333 -4.18 6.02 -4.51
C ALA A 333 -4.89 5.85 -5.89
N PRO A 334 -6.24 5.81 -5.90
CA PRO A 334 -7.02 5.73 -7.13
C PRO A 334 -6.58 6.76 -8.17
N GLY A 335 -6.28 6.28 -9.37
CA GLY A 335 -5.69 7.06 -10.43
C GLY A 335 -6.05 6.51 -11.80
N ARG A 336 -5.87 7.32 -12.83
CA ARG A 336 -6.13 6.92 -14.22
C ARG A 336 -5.09 5.97 -14.79
N THR A 337 -3.91 5.93 -14.17
CA THR A 337 -2.82 5.03 -14.54
C THR A 337 -2.29 4.38 -13.27
N GLN A 338 -2.22 3.06 -13.28
CA GLN A 338 -1.65 2.24 -12.21
C GLN A 338 -0.49 1.44 -12.81
N VAL A 339 0.67 1.47 -12.18
CA VAL A 339 1.88 0.79 -12.67
C VAL A 339 2.36 -0.18 -11.61
N ILE A 340 2.36 -1.47 -11.95
CA ILE A 340 2.75 -2.57 -11.07
C ILE A 340 4.04 -3.16 -11.62
N PRO A 341 5.22 -2.68 -11.17
CA PRO A 341 6.49 -3.26 -11.59
C PRO A 341 6.72 -4.62 -10.92
N GLY A 342 7.67 -5.42 -11.42
CA GLY A 342 8.14 -6.64 -10.73
C GLY A 342 7.33 -7.90 -11.01
N VAL A 343 6.43 -7.86 -11.99
CA VAL A 343 5.61 -9.00 -12.40
C VAL A 343 6.51 -10.02 -13.10
N ALA A 344 7.13 -10.89 -12.30
CA ALA A 344 8.04 -11.94 -12.74
C ALA A 344 7.24 -13.21 -13.04
N MET A 345 6.93 -13.43 -14.32
CA MET A 345 6.10 -14.55 -14.79
C MET A 345 6.91 -15.86 -14.88
N SER A 346 6.30 -16.98 -14.48
CA SER A 346 6.73 -18.34 -14.83
C SER A 346 5.56 -19.09 -15.49
N GLU A 347 5.71 -19.41 -16.78
CA GLU A 347 4.82 -20.25 -17.61
C GLU A 347 3.36 -20.38 -17.13
N ASP A 348 2.63 -19.25 -17.14
CA ASP A 348 1.15 -19.10 -17.08
C ASP A 348 0.43 -18.78 -15.76
N LEU A 349 1.11 -18.55 -14.63
CA LEU A 349 0.40 -18.19 -13.38
C LEU A 349 0.61 -16.72 -12.96
N GLY A 350 -0.45 -15.94 -13.09
CA GLY A 350 -0.58 -14.61 -12.50
C GLY A 350 -1.88 -13.91 -12.88
N ALA A 351 -2.18 -12.82 -12.18
CA ALA A 351 -3.32 -11.96 -12.49
C ALA A 351 -3.03 -10.50 -12.10
N VAL A 352 -3.66 -9.58 -12.82
CA VAL A 352 -3.80 -8.18 -12.43
C VAL A 352 -5.15 -8.02 -11.76
N ARG A 353 -5.15 -7.51 -10.54
CA ARG A 353 -6.36 -7.19 -9.80
C ARG A 353 -6.64 -5.71 -9.88
N ILE A 354 -7.87 -5.34 -10.24
CA ILE A 354 -8.28 -3.96 -10.43
C ILE A 354 -9.57 -3.69 -9.65
N LEU A 355 -9.57 -2.67 -8.81
CA LEU A 355 -10.77 -2.12 -8.19
C LEU A 355 -11.21 -0.87 -8.96
N ASN A 356 -12.47 -0.83 -9.36
CA ASN A 356 -13.17 0.41 -9.69
C ASN A 356 -13.90 0.93 -8.45
N PRO A 357 -13.35 1.92 -7.70
CA PRO A 357 -14.02 2.47 -6.52
C PRO A 357 -15.17 3.43 -6.87
N GLY A 358 -15.35 3.76 -8.15
CA GLY A 358 -16.39 4.65 -8.65
C GLY A 358 -17.79 4.04 -8.62
N SER A 359 -18.80 4.89 -8.87
CA SER A 359 -20.22 4.50 -8.90
C SER A 359 -20.73 4.09 -10.28
N GLU A 360 -19.90 4.21 -11.32
CA GLU A 360 -20.25 3.90 -12.71
C GLU A 360 -19.28 2.86 -13.27
N THR A 361 -19.76 2.01 -14.18
CA THR A 361 -18.90 1.07 -14.93
C THR A 361 -17.94 1.87 -15.80
N THR A 362 -16.67 1.45 -15.80
CA THR A 362 -15.62 2.02 -16.64
C THR A 362 -14.90 0.93 -17.46
N HIS A 363 -13.97 1.34 -18.31
CA HIS A 363 -13.16 0.40 -19.10
C HIS A 363 -11.67 0.70 -18.94
N ALA A 364 -10.89 -0.33 -18.67
CA ALA A 364 -9.43 -0.23 -18.61
C ALA A 364 -8.75 -0.90 -19.80
N SER A 365 -7.57 -0.40 -20.15
CA SER A 365 -6.60 -1.07 -21.02
C SER A 365 -5.39 -1.51 -20.20
N ILE A 366 -4.92 -2.74 -20.42
CA ILE A 366 -3.77 -3.34 -19.74
C ILE A 366 -2.64 -3.55 -20.76
N GLU A 367 -1.47 -3.02 -20.44
CA GLU A 367 -0.24 -3.21 -21.20
C GLU A 367 0.85 -3.78 -20.29
N VAL A 368 1.86 -4.39 -20.90
CA VAL A 368 3.05 -4.90 -20.21
C VAL A 368 4.31 -4.28 -20.79
N VAL A 369 5.29 -4.05 -19.93
CA VAL A 369 6.59 -3.47 -20.28
C VAL A 369 7.70 -4.38 -19.79
N ASN A 370 8.57 -4.82 -20.69
CA ASN A 370 9.76 -5.63 -20.36
C ASN A 370 11.03 -5.02 -21.00
N GLU A 371 12.13 -5.77 -20.97
CA GLU A 371 13.41 -5.35 -21.55
C GLU A 371 13.35 -5.09 -23.07
N ASN A 372 12.36 -5.66 -23.75
CA ASN A 372 12.21 -5.60 -25.21
C ASN A 372 11.25 -4.50 -25.66
N GLY A 373 10.45 -3.92 -24.77
CA GLY A 373 9.51 -2.85 -25.08
C GLY A 373 8.18 -2.94 -24.33
N ARG A 374 7.23 -2.14 -24.81
CA ARG A 374 5.85 -2.06 -24.32
C ARG A 374 4.91 -2.73 -25.31
N PHE A 375 4.04 -3.61 -24.79
CA PHE A 375 3.11 -4.39 -25.61
C PHE A 375 1.73 -4.44 -24.94
N PRO A 376 0.62 -4.44 -25.72
CA PRO A 376 -0.69 -4.69 -25.17
C PRO A 376 -0.78 -6.11 -24.62
N LEU A 377 -1.40 -6.28 -23.46
CA LEU A 377 -1.70 -7.60 -22.93
C LEU A 377 -2.80 -8.24 -23.79
N PRO A 378 -2.64 -9.49 -24.29
CA PRO A 378 -3.69 -10.15 -25.07
C PRO A 378 -5.03 -10.16 -24.33
N GLY A 379 -6.10 -9.68 -24.99
CA GLY A 379 -7.43 -9.52 -24.38
C GLY A 379 -7.57 -8.35 -23.40
N GLY A 380 -6.46 -7.68 -23.03
CA GLY A 380 -6.42 -6.58 -22.07
C GLY A 380 -6.74 -5.20 -22.64
N ALA A 381 -7.01 -5.07 -23.95
CA ALA A 381 -7.20 -3.76 -24.58
C ALA A 381 -8.48 -3.01 -24.13
N LYS A 382 -9.51 -3.75 -23.71
CA LYS A 382 -10.77 -3.18 -23.18
C LYS A 382 -11.40 -4.13 -22.17
N VAL A 383 -10.96 -4.03 -20.93
CA VAL A 383 -11.50 -4.75 -19.78
C VAL A 383 -12.64 -3.92 -19.18
N THR A 384 -13.83 -4.51 -19.04
CA THR A 384 -14.95 -3.87 -18.35
C THR A 384 -14.76 -3.98 -16.83
N LEU A 385 -14.89 -2.86 -16.14
CA LEU A 385 -14.76 -2.77 -14.69
C LEU A 385 -16.07 -2.22 -14.10
N ASP A 386 -16.86 -3.11 -13.51
CA ASP A 386 -18.14 -2.72 -12.93
C ASP A 386 -17.97 -1.83 -11.70
N ALA A 387 -18.96 -0.97 -11.46
CA ALA A 387 -18.95 -0.01 -10.38
C ALA A 387 -18.78 -0.69 -9.01
N GLY A 388 -17.79 -0.26 -8.23
CA GLY A 388 -17.56 -0.77 -6.89
C GLY A 388 -17.15 -2.25 -6.83
N THR A 389 -16.66 -2.85 -7.91
CA THR A 389 -16.23 -4.27 -7.91
C THR A 389 -14.73 -4.42 -8.08
N VAL A 390 -14.21 -5.53 -7.55
CA VAL A 390 -12.84 -5.99 -7.80
C VAL A 390 -12.87 -6.99 -8.96
N THR A 391 -12.02 -6.79 -9.96
CA THR A 391 -11.91 -7.65 -11.14
C THR A 391 -10.48 -8.16 -11.28
N ASP A 392 -10.33 -9.48 -11.43
CA ASP A 392 -9.06 -10.11 -11.78
C ASP A 392 -8.98 -10.35 -13.29
N PHE A 393 -7.89 -9.93 -13.91
CA PHE A 393 -7.56 -10.18 -15.30
C PHE A 393 -6.31 -11.07 -15.37
N THR A 394 -6.41 -12.21 -16.06
CA THR A 394 -5.30 -13.18 -16.12
C THR A 394 -4.08 -12.61 -16.86
N LEU A 395 -2.89 -12.92 -16.35
CA LEU A 395 -1.61 -12.71 -17.02
C LEU A 395 -1.16 -13.94 -17.82
N GLY A 396 -1.99 -14.96 -17.92
CA GLY A 396 -1.71 -16.18 -18.69
C GLY A 396 -1.46 -15.87 -20.17
N GLY A 397 -0.57 -16.65 -20.79
CA GLY A 397 -0.13 -16.41 -22.17
C GLY A 397 1.03 -15.41 -22.30
N LEU A 398 1.45 -14.76 -21.22
CA LEU A 398 2.77 -14.11 -21.16
C LEU A 398 3.87 -15.16 -21.05
N GLN A 399 4.93 -14.97 -21.83
CA GLN A 399 6.14 -15.80 -21.72
C GLN A 399 6.82 -15.54 -20.38
N ALA A 400 7.57 -16.54 -19.90
CA ALA A 400 8.41 -16.37 -18.72
C ALA A 400 9.33 -15.15 -18.88
N GLY A 401 9.41 -14.33 -17.85
CA GLY A 401 10.15 -13.07 -17.91
C GLY A 401 9.68 -12.04 -16.90
N ASN A 402 10.38 -10.91 -16.91
CA ASN A 402 10.19 -9.80 -15.99
C ASN A 402 9.40 -8.67 -16.66
N TYR A 403 8.25 -8.32 -16.09
CA TYR A 403 7.35 -7.30 -16.63
C TYR A 403 7.00 -6.23 -15.60
N ALA A 404 6.64 -5.05 -16.07
CA ALA A 404 5.76 -4.14 -15.36
C ALA A 404 4.40 -4.15 -16.06
N VAL A 405 3.32 -4.16 -15.29
CA VAL A 405 1.95 -4.05 -15.80
C VAL A 405 1.50 -2.59 -15.69
N VAL A 406 0.91 -2.06 -16.75
CA VAL A 406 0.34 -0.71 -16.81
C VAL A 406 -1.15 -0.83 -17.06
N VAL A 407 -1.97 -0.40 -16.10
CA VAL A 407 -3.42 -0.33 -16.22
C VAL A 407 -3.81 1.13 -16.44
N THR A 408 -4.51 1.42 -17.53
CA THR A 408 -5.01 2.77 -17.85
C THR A 408 -6.53 2.77 -17.96
N SER A 409 -7.19 3.74 -17.33
CA SER A 409 -8.65 3.90 -17.30
C SER A 409 -9.04 5.37 -17.38
N PRO A 410 -10.16 5.75 -18.03
CA PRO A 410 -10.64 7.13 -18.04
C PRO A 410 -11.10 7.60 -16.65
N ASP A 411 -11.55 6.67 -15.80
CA ASP A 411 -11.94 6.92 -14.41
C ASP A 411 -10.89 6.36 -13.43
N PRO A 412 -10.70 6.96 -12.24
CA PRO A 412 -9.73 6.48 -11.26
C PRO A 412 -10.00 5.03 -10.82
N VAL A 413 -8.97 4.19 -10.91
CA VAL A 413 -8.96 2.80 -10.44
C VAL A 413 -7.76 2.57 -9.52
N VAL A 414 -7.78 1.50 -8.74
CA VAL A 414 -6.63 1.01 -7.96
C VAL A 414 -6.27 -0.38 -8.47
N ALA A 415 -4.99 -0.72 -8.54
CA ALA A 415 -4.56 -2.02 -9.03
C ALA A 415 -3.41 -2.64 -8.24
N GLY A 416 -3.34 -3.96 -8.29
CA GLY A 416 -2.21 -4.77 -7.84
C GLY A 416 -2.06 -5.98 -8.76
N ALA A 417 -1.04 -6.80 -8.56
CA ALA A 417 -0.88 -8.06 -9.28
C ALA A 417 -0.51 -9.19 -8.32
N VAL A 418 -0.75 -10.42 -8.76
CA VAL A 418 -0.24 -11.62 -8.12
C VAL A 418 0.50 -12.46 -9.14
N VAL A 419 1.66 -12.99 -8.76
CA VAL A 419 2.41 -14.00 -9.51
C VAL A 419 2.61 -15.22 -8.64
N TYR A 420 2.83 -16.38 -9.27
CA TYR A 420 3.02 -17.64 -8.56
C TYR A 420 4.32 -18.33 -8.94
N ARG A 421 4.79 -19.21 -8.05
CA ARG A 421 5.82 -20.21 -8.36
C ARG A 421 5.34 -21.60 -8.01
N HIS A 422 5.75 -22.57 -8.81
CA HIS A 422 5.50 -23.96 -8.53
C HIS A 422 6.60 -24.54 -7.65
N GLY A 423 6.20 -25.30 -6.63
CA GLY A 423 7.05 -26.21 -5.88
C GLY A 423 6.87 -27.65 -6.34
N GLY A 424 7.34 -28.57 -5.50
CA GLY A 424 7.27 -30.00 -5.73
C GLY A 424 5.86 -30.56 -5.55
N GLU A 425 5.71 -31.85 -5.84
CA GLU A 425 4.49 -32.58 -5.53
C GLU A 425 4.28 -32.66 -4.01
N SER A 426 3.04 -32.47 -3.57
CA SER A 426 2.66 -32.55 -2.16
C SER A 426 2.71 -33.99 -1.66
N GLU A 427 3.48 -34.25 -0.60
CA GLU A 427 3.50 -35.55 0.07
C GLU A 427 2.14 -35.90 0.71
N GLN A 428 1.38 -34.87 1.11
CA GLN A 428 0.09 -35.02 1.80
C GLN A 428 -1.10 -35.13 0.84
N ASP A 429 -0.91 -34.78 -0.43
CA ASP A 429 -1.94 -34.77 -1.47
C ASP A 429 -1.34 -35.14 -2.84
N PRO A 430 -1.08 -36.45 -3.10
CA PRO A 430 -0.45 -36.91 -4.33
C PRO A 430 -1.21 -36.45 -5.59
N GLY A 431 -0.46 -35.98 -6.58
CA GLY A 431 -0.97 -35.38 -7.82
C GLY A 431 -1.25 -33.87 -7.72
N ARG A 432 -1.07 -33.25 -6.55
CA ARG A 432 -1.09 -31.79 -6.38
C ARG A 432 0.32 -31.25 -6.19
N PHE A 433 0.56 -30.05 -6.70
CA PHE A 433 1.85 -29.38 -6.59
C PHE A 433 1.74 -28.19 -5.65
N MET A 434 2.69 -28.09 -4.73
CA MET A 434 2.83 -26.94 -3.86
C MET A 434 3.06 -25.67 -4.70
N ARG A 435 2.67 -24.52 -4.15
CA ARG A 435 2.89 -23.23 -4.78
C ARG A 435 3.39 -22.22 -3.78
N ASP A 436 3.96 -21.16 -4.32
CA ASP A 436 4.14 -19.89 -3.63
C ASP A 436 3.46 -18.76 -4.43
N HIS A 437 3.19 -17.63 -3.79
CA HIS A 437 2.64 -16.46 -4.46
C HIS A 437 3.21 -15.16 -3.91
N ALA A 438 3.29 -14.13 -4.76
CA ALA A 438 3.72 -12.80 -4.40
C ALA A 438 2.68 -11.78 -4.84
N TRP A 439 2.24 -10.92 -3.92
CA TRP A 439 1.41 -9.76 -4.25
C TRP A 439 2.28 -8.54 -4.53
N LEU A 440 1.95 -7.81 -5.59
CA LEU A 440 2.67 -6.62 -6.03
C LEU A 440 1.72 -5.42 -6.05
N PRO A 441 2.01 -4.33 -5.32
CA PRO A 441 1.23 -3.11 -5.39
C PRO A 441 1.53 -2.32 -6.67
N ALA A 442 0.59 -1.47 -7.11
CA ALA A 442 0.97 -0.37 -8.00
C ALA A 442 1.77 0.68 -7.23
N LEU A 443 2.89 1.14 -7.80
CA LEU A 443 3.87 2.02 -7.17
C LEU A 443 3.95 3.40 -7.86
N PRO A 444 4.31 4.47 -7.14
CA PRO A 444 4.67 5.73 -7.77
C PRO A 444 6.06 5.63 -8.42
N PRO A 445 6.41 6.50 -9.38
CA PRO A 445 7.80 6.62 -9.80
C PRO A 445 8.66 7.13 -8.64
N GLY A 446 9.89 6.65 -8.56
CA GLY A 446 10.82 7.00 -7.51
C GLY A 446 11.76 5.85 -7.17
N GLY A 447 12.96 6.20 -6.73
CA GLY A 447 13.88 5.28 -6.08
C GLY A 447 13.71 5.28 -4.56
N GLY A 448 14.63 4.60 -3.90
CA GLY A 448 14.63 4.47 -2.45
C GLY A 448 15.77 3.57 -2.01
N VAL A 449 15.72 3.10 -0.78
CA VAL A 449 16.66 2.12 -0.28
C VAL A 449 16.10 0.73 -0.53
N VAL A 450 16.90 -0.14 -1.12
CA VAL A 450 16.58 -1.57 -1.25
C VAL A 450 17.48 -2.38 -0.34
N LEU A 451 16.91 -3.41 0.32
CA LEU A 451 17.63 -4.29 1.24
C LEU A 451 17.54 -5.74 0.77
N GLY A 452 17.95 -6.67 1.63
CA GLY A 452 17.75 -8.11 1.44
C GLY A 452 19.00 -8.92 1.77
N PRO A 453 18.83 -10.16 2.26
CA PRO A 453 19.95 -11.03 2.64
C PRO A 453 20.64 -11.69 1.44
N ALA A 454 21.90 -12.13 1.55
CA ALA A 454 22.61 -12.80 0.44
C ALA A 454 21.99 -14.14 0.04
N ALA A 455 21.27 -14.78 0.96
CA ALA A 455 20.69 -16.11 0.74
C ALA A 455 19.55 -16.12 -0.29
N ILE A 456 19.15 -14.95 -0.79
CA ILE A 456 18.06 -14.76 -1.74
C ILE A 456 18.63 -14.12 -3.01
N ASN A 457 18.24 -14.67 -4.17
CA ASN A 457 18.52 -14.04 -5.44
C ASN A 457 17.61 -12.81 -5.59
N ARG A 458 18.23 -11.65 -5.77
CA ARG A 458 17.57 -10.36 -5.85
C ARG A 458 17.84 -9.70 -7.19
N GLN A 459 16.78 -9.27 -7.83
CA GLN A 459 16.84 -8.48 -9.06
C GLN A 459 16.11 -7.16 -8.84
N LEU A 460 16.79 -6.05 -9.12
CA LEU A 460 16.15 -4.75 -9.20
C LEU A 460 15.57 -4.57 -10.60
N LEU A 461 14.28 -4.29 -10.70
CA LEU A 461 13.62 -3.93 -11.94
C LEU A 461 13.38 -2.42 -11.93
N VAL A 462 13.80 -1.76 -13.00
CA VAL A 462 13.62 -0.31 -13.19
C VAL A 462 12.91 -0.08 -14.51
N THR A 463 11.64 0.32 -14.45
CA THR A 463 10.79 0.52 -15.62
C THR A 463 10.69 2.00 -16.01
N ASN A 464 10.97 2.27 -17.28
CA ASN A 464 10.83 3.58 -17.90
C ASN A 464 9.61 3.59 -18.83
N LEU A 465 8.57 4.35 -18.45
CA LEU A 465 7.38 4.55 -19.29
C LEU A 465 7.48 5.78 -20.22
N GLY A 466 8.56 6.56 -20.11
CA GLY A 466 8.82 7.75 -20.92
C GLY A 466 9.28 7.43 -22.34
N GLU A 467 9.31 8.48 -23.17
CA GLU A 467 9.68 8.40 -24.59
C GLU A 467 11.19 8.59 -24.84
N ALA A 468 11.95 8.94 -23.81
CA ALA A 468 13.40 9.11 -23.86
C ALA A 468 14.10 8.13 -22.90
N ASN A 469 15.34 7.78 -23.21
CA ASN A 469 16.18 7.03 -22.29
C ASN A 469 16.40 7.84 -21.00
N SER A 470 16.48 7.14 -19.88
CA SER A 470 16.65 7.76 -18.57
C SER A 470 17.83 7.13 -17.84
N GLU A 471 18.58 7.96 -17.13
CA GLU A 471 19.63 7.51 -16.23
C GLU A 471 19.05 7.25 -14.84
N PHE A 472 19.58 6.25 -14.16
CA PHE A 472 19.34 6.02 -12.73
C PHE A 472 20.65 5.57 -12.08
N LYS A 473 20.71 5.64 -10.74
CA LYS A 473 21.88 5.16 -10.00
C LYS A 473 21.52 4.05 -9.04
N VAL A 474 22.40 3.08 -8.91
CA VAL A 474 22.36 2.03 -7.87
C VAL A 474 23.69 2.07 -7.15
N ALA A 475 23.68 2.29 -5.84
CA ALA A 475 24.90 2.42 -5.04
C ALA A 475 25.90 3.45 -5.62
N GLY A 476 25.38 4.54 -6.20
CA GLY A 476 26.18 5.59 -6.85
C GLY A 476 26.69 5.27 -8.26
N HIS A 477 26.52 4.04 -8.76
CA HIS A 477 26.87 3.67 -10.13
C HIS A 477 25.75 4.03 -11.10
N THR A 478 26.08 4.70 -12.21
CA THR A 478 25.11 5.10 -13.22
C THR A 478 24.73 3.94 -14.13
N HIS A 479 23.43 3.77 -14.34
CA HIS A 479 22.81 2.86 -15.29
C HIS A 479 21.88 3.63 -16.22
N VAL A 480 21.55 3.03 -17.36
CA VAL A 480 20.61 3.60 -18.35
C VAL A 480 19.50 2.59 -18.61
N VAL A 481 18.25 3.07 -18.59
CA VAL A 481 17.08 2.33 -19.05
C VAL A 481 16.54 2.98 -20.31
N LYS A 482 16.24 2.19 -21.34
CA LYS A 482 15.72 2.70 -22.60
C LYS A 482 14.26 3.16 -22.45
N ALA A 483 13.85 4.11 -23.27
CA ALA A 483 12.45 4.52 -23.38
C ALA A 483 11.51 3.33 -23.56
N GLY A 484 10.40 3.28 -22.80
CA GLY A 484 9.38 2.24 -22.91
C GLY A 484 9.87 0.81 -22.61
N THR A 485 10.92 0.65 -21.78
CA THR A 485 11.48 -0.66 -21.40
C THR A 485 11.69 -0.79 -19.90
N THR A 486 11.98 -2.00 -19.46
CA THR A 486 12.45 -2.30 -18.10
C THR A 486 13.93 -2.68 -18.15
N ALA A 487 14.75 -2.16 -17.24
CA ALA A 487 16.11 -2.64 -17.00
C ALA A 487 16.10 -3.60 -15.81
N VAL A 488 16.89 -4.68 -15.90
CA VAL A 488 17.07 -5.66 -14.82
C VAL A 488 18.51 -5.57 -14.31
N VAL A 489 18.67 -5.27 -13.02
CA VAL A 489 19.97 -5.12 -12.37
C VAL A 489 20.08 -6.14 -11.23
N PRO A 490 20.98 -7.15 -11.33
CA PRO A 490 21.22 -8.09 -10.23
C PRO A 490 21.79 -7.37 -9.00
N LEU A 491 21.29 -7.71 -7.81
CA LEU A 491 21.78 -7.19 -6.53
C LEU A 491 22.57 -8.28 -5.80
N THR A 492 23.90 -8.26 -5.95
CA THR A 492 24.79 -9.34 -5.49
C THR A 492 25.35 -9.13 -4.08
N GLU A 493 25.32 -7.91 -3.55
CA GLU A 493 25.86 -7.60 -2.22
C GLU A 493 24.76 -7.55 -1.16
N GLU A 494 25.01 -8.08 0.04
CA GLU A 494 24.09 -7.96 1.19
C GLU A 494 23.89 -6.52 1.69
N ALA A 495 24.57 -5.56 1.09
CA ALA A 495 24.52 -4.18 1.49
C ALA A 495 23.17 -3.55 1.09
N ALA A 496 22.78 -2.54 1.86
CA ALA A 496 21.69 -1.66 1.50
C ALA A 496 22.14 -0.74 0.37
N ASP A 497 21.40 -0.74 -0.74
CA ASP A 497 21.70 0.12 -1.89
C ASP A 497 20.70 1.26 -1.98
N LEU A 498 21.23 2.48 -2.13
CA LEU A 498 20.42 3.63 -2.52
C LEU A 498 20.21 3.60 -4.03
N VAL A 499 18.94 3.61 -4.43
CA VAL A 499 18.51 3.73 -5.82
C VAL A 499 18.01 5.17 -6.05
N GLU A 500 18.64 5.90 -6.97
CA GLU A 500 18.22 7.24 -7.39
C GLU A 500 17.54 7.15 -8.76
N ALA A 501 16.21 7.27 -8.80
CA ALA A 501 15.41 7.03 -10.00
C ALA A 501 14.12 7.91 -10.03
N PRO A 502 14.24 9.25 -10.13
CA PRO A 502 13.18 10.21 -9.80
C PRO A 502 11.90 10.13 -10.66
N ASP A 503 11.94 9.50 -11.83
CA ASP A 503 10.78 9.36 -12.75
C ASP A 503 10.58 7.91 -13.24
N LEU A 504 11.20 6.94 -12.56
CA LEU A 504 11.19 5.54 -12.96
C LEU A 504 10.51 4.69 -11.89
N TYR A 505 9.85 3.62 -12.33
CA TYR A 505 9.20 2.69 -11.40
C TYR A 505 10.21 1.62 -10.99
N VAL A 506 10.45 1.50 -9.70
CA VAL A 506 11.48 0.62 -9.15
C VAL A 506 10.84 -0.42 -8.24
N THR A 507 11.26 -1.66 -8.37
CA THR A 507 10.94 -2.74 -7.41
C THR A 507 12.05 -3.77 -7.38
N GLN A 508 12.13 -4.54 -6.30
CA GLN A 508 13.00 -5.68 -6.15
C GLN A 508 12.19 -6.96 -6.21
N VAL A 509 12.57 -7.90 -7.09
CA VAL A 509 12.05 -9.27 -7.08
C VAL A 509 13.02 -10.16 -6.33
N LEU A 510 12.49 -10.93 -5.40
CA LEU A 510 13.21 -11.84 -4.52
C LEU A 510 12.83 -13.28 -4.84
N THR A 511 13.82 -14.16 -4.93
CA THR A 511 13.59 -15.59 -5.09
C THR A 511 14.54 -16.39 -4.21
N THR A 512 14.02 -17.44 -3.57
CA THR A 512 14.80 -18.31 -2.68
C THR A 512 14.46 -19.76 -2.93
N GLU A 513 15.43 -20.66 -2.70
CA GLU A 513 15.18 -22.10 -2.76
C GLU A 513 14.54 -22.56 -1.45
N LEU A 514 13.34 -23.13 -1.55
CA LEU A 514 12.61 -23.67 -0.40
C LEU A 514 12.80 -25.19 -0.24
N GLY A 515 13.67 -25.78 -1.06
CA GLY A 515 14.05 -27.20 -1.03
C GLY A 515 13.27 -28.07 -2.03
N ASP A 516 12.00 -27.78 -2.25
CA ASP A 516 11.10 -28.43 -3.22
C ASP A 516 10.80 -27.55 -4.45
N GLY A 517 11.33 -26.33 -4.49
CA GLY A 517 11.17 -25.36 -5.57
C GLY A 517 11.40 -23.94 -5.09
N LEU A 518 11.16 -22.97 -5.96
CA LEU A 518 11.42 -21.55 -5.67
C LEU A 518 10.27 -20.92 -4.89
N GLY A 519 10.62 -20.13 -3.87
CA GLY A 519 9.76 -19.09 -3.32
C GLY A 519 9.95 -17.79 -4.10
N ILE A 520 8.94 -16.93 -4.08
CA ILE A 520 8.99 -15.61 -4.72
C ILE A 520 8.35 -14.56 -3.85
N ASP A 521 8.94 -13.37 -3.83
CA ASP A 521 8.25 -12.17 -3.38
C ASP A 521 8.75 -10.90 -4.09
N SER A 522 8.12 -9.77 -3.82
CA SER A 522 8.51 -8.46 -4.34
C SER A 522 8.55 -7.42 -3.22
N LEU A 523 9.57 -6.56 -3.24
CA LEU A 523 9.71 -5.45 -2.32
C LEU A 523 9.87 -4.12 -3.06
N GLU A 524 9.04 -3.16 -2.71
CA GLU A 524 9.24 -1.77 -3.11
C GLU A 524 10.44 -1.13 -2.37
N PRO A 525 11.14 -0.17 -2.99
CA PRO A 525 12.17 0.58 -2.30
C PRO A 525 11.58 1.35 -1.12
N SER A 526 12.24 1.30 0.04
CA SER A 526 11.95 2.19 1.17
C SER A 526 12.16 3.65 0.73
N PRO A 527 11.13 4.51 0.74
CA PRO A 527 11.23 5.85 0.18
C PRO A 527 12.21 6.73 0.97
N ASP A 528 12.94 7.60 0.26
CA ASP A 528 13.74 8.64 0.90
C ASP A 528 12.84 9.76 1.46
N LEU A 529 12.56 9.68 2.76
CA LEU A 529 11.70 10.63 3.45
C LEU A 529 12.26 12.06 3.53
N ALA A 530 13.55 12.27 3.24
CA ALA A 530 14.11 13.62 3.13
C ALA A 530 13.70 14.31 1.82
N GLN A 531 13.49 13.56 0.74
CA GLN A 531 13.03 14.09 -0.54
C GLN A 531 11.49 14.27 -0.59
N SER A 532 10.73 13.46 0.15
CA SER A 532 9.25 13.50 0.14
C SER A 532 8.62 14.60 1.01
N ARG A 533 9.42 15.36 1.80
CA ARG A 533 8.93 16.34 2.80
C ARG A 533 8.82 17.79 2.30
N GLN A 534 8.71 18.04 1.00
CA GLN A 534 8.42 19.40 0.50
C GLN A 534 6.91 19.69 0.61
N VAL A 535 6.51 20.46 1.62
CA VAL A 535 5.13 20.95 1.75
C VAL A 535 4.99 22.27 1.01
N TYR A 536 4.21 22.26 -0.06
CA TYR A 536 3.80 23.48 -0.74
C TYR A 536 2.57 24.08 -0.05
N VAL A 537 2.78 25.17 0.70
CA VAL A 537 1.67 25.89 1.33
C VAL A 537 0.93 26.69 0.25
N GLN A 538 -0.32 26.30 -0.02
CA GLN A 538 -1.23 27.09 -0.83
C GLN A 538 -1.77 28.25 0.00
N LEU A 539 -1.22 29.44 -0.20
CA LEU A 539 -1.79 30.67 0.36
C LEU A 539 -2.90 31.15 -0.58
N ARG A 540 -4.16 31.05 -0.13
CA ARG A 540 -5.27 31.77 -0.78
C ARG A 540 -5.23 33.22 -0.28
N SER A 541 -5.01 34.16 -1.18
CA SER A 541 -5.10 35.61 -0.90
C SER A 541 -6.54 36.07 -0.77
#